data_AF-A0A9P8GQW5-F1
#
_entry.id   AF-A0A9P8GQW5-F1
#
_cell.length_a   1.000
_cell.length_b   1.000
_cell.length_c   1.000
_cell.angle_alpha   90.00
_cell.angle_beta   90.00
_cell.angle_gamma   90.00
#
_symmetry.space_group_name_H-M   'P 1'
#
loop_
_entity.id
_entity.type
_entity.pdbx_description
1 polymer ?
#
loop_
_entity_poly.entity_id
_entity_poly.type
_entity_poly.pdbx_seq_one_letter_code
_entity_poly.pdbx_strand_id
1 'polypeptide(L)'
;MAVVLSLPTELLCQIADSVDSTDLGNMRLVCKPLRDAANRAFGIAHVKNRRHVLTQKSIEALLEIVTHPTLGAYVDSILMSPLLPPAATSASAPESRAEAPVDSRSYMKLMKQVFANILGHQNSVHISICSLRPMSGHDSLDMVELVSMVSRYPTETLENTLIAAIRANCRVRTLELSMHQHNFFDLRDALEDLLSPTRPPLKLIIHCHRKRTGILHFPYTITFDQTNLSLTLNGCDLTELVMARLGSSIKRLFGFLFAQTTQLVLENCHLCSVRHFAAFLALDETEAFTRTLVSVRMQNFRPCRSAGNVARRHWSGILRALSNLGGLKYFVIEGLRSPAYWDLFHLHRTTEKHEVGGQDVAEQLEAMAVLVATEPVKEVLPSSDRSSPSPVRDEWQNYI
;
A
#
# COMPACT_ATOMS: atom_id res chain seq x y z
N MET A 1 -17.79 -28.67 42.00
CA MET A 1 -17.57 -28.55 40.54
C MET A 1 -17.31 -27.09 40.22
N ALA A 2 -16.30 -26.77 39.39
CA ALA A 2 -16.08 -25.38 38.97
C ALA A 2 -17.25 -24.93 38.07
N VAL A 3 -18.05 -23.97 38.55
CA VAL A 3 -19.29 -23.47 37.91
C VAL A 3 -19.05 -23.00 36.47
N VAL A 4 -17.85 -22.49 36.19
CA VAL A 4 -17.47 -22.05 34.84
C VAL A 4 -17.44 -23.20 33.85
N LEU A 5 -16.97 -24.39 34.23
CA LEU A 5 -16.85 -25.54 33.32
C LEU A 5 -18.20 -26.22 33.00
N SER A 6 -19.27 -25.88 33.73
CA SER A 6 -20.64 -26.32 33.40
C SER A 6 -21.35 -25.42 32.40
N LEU A 7 -20.72 -24.32 31.98
CA LEU A 7 -21.29 -23.44 30.96
C LEU A 7 -21.22 -24.10 29.57
N PRO A 8 -22.20 -23.84 28.69
CA PRO A 8 -22.11 -24.18 27.27
C PRO A 8 -20.85 -23.60 26.61
N THR A 9 -20.33 -24.30 25.59
CA THR A 9 -19.12 -23.90 24.87
C THR A 9 -19.22 -22.48 24.31
N GLU A 10 -20.39 -22.05 23.88
CA GLU A 10 -20.65 -20.70 23.36
C GLU A 10 -20.36 -19.63 24.41
N LEU A 11 -20.76 -19.86 25.67
CA LEU A 11 -20.47 -18.95 26.77
C LEU A 11 -18.99 -19.00 27.16
N LEU A 12 -18.35 -20.17 27.09
CA LEU A 12 -16.91 -20.28 27.29
C LEU A 12 -16.12 -19.51 26.22
N CYS A 13 -16.56 -19.57 24.97
CA CYS A 13 -15.98 -18.79 23.87
C CYS A 13 -16.18 -17.28 24.07
N GLN A 14 -17.38 -16.85 24.49
CA GLN A 14 -17.64 -15.43 24.80
C GLN A 14 -16.77 -14.93 25.96
N ILE A 15 -16.60 -15.74 27.00
CA ILE A 15 -15.66 -15.43 28.08
C ILE A 15 -14.25 -15.30 27.51
N ALA A 16 -13.78 -16.25 26.72
CA ALA A 16 -12.46 -16.20 26.10
C ALA A 16 -12.26 -14.95 25.21
N ASP A 17 -13.28 -14.55 24.44
CA ASP A 17 -13.24 -13.35 23.61
C ASP A 17 -13.16 -12.05 24.44
N SER A 18 -13.53 -12.09 25.73
CA SER A 18 -13.44 -10.96 26.67
C SER A 18 -12.17 -10.97 27.55
N VAL A 19 -11.37 -12.03 27.48
CA VAL A 19 -10.13 -12.16 28.27
C VAL A 19 -9.00 -11.39 27.60
N ASP A 20 -8.20 -10.70 28.41
CA ASP A 20 -7.01 -9.99 27.93
C ASP A 20 -6.04 -10.94 27.24
N SER A 21 -5.38 -10.44 26.19
CA SER A 21 -4.52 -11.26 25.34
C SER A 21 -3.39 -11.95 26.12
N THR A 22 -2.91 -11.35 27.20
CA THR A 22 -1.89 -11.88 28.12
C THR A 22 -2.37 -13.12 28.88
N ASP A 23 -3.66 -13.21 29.19
CA ASP A 23 -4.24 -14.28 30.00
C ASP A 23 -4.83 -15.43 29.18
N LEU A 24 -5.01 -15.24 27.87
CA LEU A 24 -5.44 -16.31 26.96
C LEU A 24 -4.49 -17.52 26.98
N GLY A 25 -3.18 -17.28 27.19
CA GLY A 25 -2.21 -18.35 27.38
C GLY A 25 -2.50 -19.16 28.64
N ASN A 26 -2.73 -18.48 29.76
CA ASN A 26 -3.06 -19.09 31.05
C ASN A 26 -4.36 -19.89 30.95
N MET A 27 -5.40 -19.33 30.34
CA MET A 27 -6.69 -20.00 30.10
C MET A 27 -6.53 -21.30 29.32
N ARG A 28 -5.65 -21.31 28.31
CA ARG A 28 -5.35 -22.52 27.51
C ARG A 28 -4.61 -23.62 28.28
N LEU A 29 -3.95 -23.28 29.38
CA LEU A 29 -3.22 -24.23 30.22
C LEU A 29 -4.08 -24.83 31.34
N VAL A 30 -5.25 -24.26 31.65
CA VAL A 30 -6.11 -24.73 32.74
C VAL A 30 -6.67 -26.14 32.47
N CYS A 31 -7.39 -26.31 31.36
CA CYS A 31 -8.00 -27.59 30.98
C CYS A 31 -8.45 -27.61 29.51
N LYS A 32 -8.82 -28.79 28.99
CA LYS A 32 -9.21 -28.97 27.58
C LYS A 32 -10.38 -28.06 27.14
N PRO A 33 -11.52 -27.96 27.86
CA PRO A 33 -12.63 -27.11 27.44
C PRO A 33 -12.27 -25.63 27.32
N LEU A 34 -11.54 -25.10 28.32
CA LEU A 34 -11.11 -23.70 28.30
C LEU A 34 -10.06 -23.43 27.23
N ARG A 35 -9.16 -24.40 26.99
CA ARG A 35 -8.23 -24.34 25.87
C ARG A 35 -8.94 -24.29 24.53
N ASP A 36 -9.92 -25.16 24.33
CA ASP A 36 -10.61 -25.28 23.07
C ASP A 36 -11.46 -24.02 22.79
N ALA A 37 -12.12 -23.47 23.83
CA ALA A 37 -12.80 -22.18 23.78
C ALA A 37 -11.84 -20.99 23.50
N ALA A 38 -10.67 -20.99 24.14
CA ALA A 38 -9.69 -19.91 24.00
C ALA A 38 -8.85 -19.95 22.71
N ASN A 39 -8.83 -21.07 21.98
CA ASN A 39 -7.99 -21.22 20.79
C ASN A 39 -8.29 -20.15 19.72
N ARG A 40 -9.55 -19.76 19.56
CA ARG A 40 -9.94 -18.70 18.61
C ARG A 40 -9.40 -17.33 19.02
N ALA A 41 -9.74 -16.88 20.21
CA ALA A 41 -9.27 -15.60 20.75
C ALA A 41 -7.74 -15.54 20.76
N PHE A 42 -7.08 -16.61 21.20
CA PHE A 42 -5.63 -16.73 21.22
C PHE A 42 -5.01 -16.68 19.81
N GLY A 43 -5.59 -17.43 18.87
CA GLY A 43 -5.14 -17.45 17.48
C GLY A 43 -5.22 -16.07 16.84
N ILE A 44 -6.34 -15.35 17.05
CA ILE A 44 -6.53 -13.99 16.55
C ILE A 44 -5.52 -13.02 17.18
N ALA A 45 -5.30 -13.10 18.50
CA ALA A 45 -4.43 -12.17 19.22
C ALA A 45 -2.93 -12.39 18.92
N HIS A 46 -2.48 -13.65 18.84
CA HIS A 46 -1.05 -13.98 18.84
C HIS A 46 -0.54 -14.64 17.57
N VAL A 47 -1.42 -15.26 16.76
CA VAL A 47 -1.02 -16.07 15.61
C VAL A 47 -1.38 -15.40 14.28
N LYS A 48 -2.42 -14.56 14.26
CA LYS A 48 -2.95 -13.94 13.04
C LYS A 48 -1.90 -13.20 12.20
N ASN A 49 -1.13 -12.33 12.84
CA ASN A 49 -0.10 -11.52 12.20
C ASN A 49 1.27 -12.01 12.66
N ARG A 50 2.00 -12.68 11.77
CA ARG A 50 3.31 -13.28 12.07
C ARG A 50 4.43 -12.45 11.49
N ARG A 51 5.29 -11.94 12.35
CA ARG A 51 6.52 -11.24 11.96
C ARG A 51 7.72 -12.16 12.15
N HIS A 52 8.53 -12.30 11.11
CA HIS A 52 9.70 -13.17 11.11
C HIS A 52 10.91 -12.43 10.52
N VAL A 53 12.08 -12.66 11.12
CA VAL A 53 13.37 -12.23 10.59
C VAL A 53 13.98 -13.31 9.70
N LEU A 54 14.88 -12.94 8.81
CA LEU A 54 15.52 -13.86 7.84
C LEU A 54 16.64 -14.72 8.46
N THR A 55 16.35 -15.41 9.56
CA THR A 55 17.22 -16.43 10.18
C THR A 55 16.58 -17.80 10.07
N GLN A 56 17.39 -18.86 10.02
CA GLN A 56 16.90 -20.25 9.91
C GLN A 56 15.86 -20.56 10.99
N LYS A 57 16.20 -20.27 12.25
CA LYS A 57 15.36 -20.50 13.42
C LYS A 57 14.02 -19.76 13.35
N SER A 58 14.05 -18.51 12.90
CA SER A 58 12.83 -17.69 12.75
C SER A 58 11.88 -18.29 11.70
N ILE A 59 12.40 -18.78 10.58
CA ILE A 59 11.57 -19.39 9.52
C ILE A 59 11.10 -20.80 9.92
N GLU A 60 11.91 -21.56 10.66
CA GLU A 60 11.48 -22.84 11.25
C GLU A 60 10.35 -22.66 12.27
N ALA A 61 10.41 -21.61 13.10
CA ALA A 61 9.32 -21.27 14.01
C ALA A 61 8.03 -20.89 13.26
N LEU A 62 8.13 -20.19 12.12
CA LEU A 62 6.96 -19.96 11.25
C LEU A 62 6.39 -21.28 10.75
N LEU A 63 7.25 -22.20 10.29
CA LEU A 63 6.85 -23.52 9.82
C LEU A 63 6.15 -24.32 10.91
N GLU A 64 6.65 -24.31 12.14
CA GLU A 64 6.02 -24.98 13.29
C GLU A 64 4.61 -24.44 13.55
N ILE A 65 4.45 -23.11 13.55
CA ILE A 65 3.16 -22.45 13.76
C ILE A 65 2.15 -22.87 12.69
N VAL A 66 2.51 -22.81 11.41
CA VAL A 66 1.58 -23.18 10.32
C VAL A 66 1.34 -24.69 10.23
N THR A 67 2.23 -25.52 10.78
CA THR A 67 2.02 -26.98 10.87
C THR A 67 1.03 -27.35 11.98
N HIS A 68 0.83 -26.47 12.98
CA HIS A 68 -0.08 -26.75 14.08
C HIS A 68 -1.54 -26.89 13.57
N PRO A 69 -2.26 -27.98 13.90
CA PRO A 69 -3.58 -28.27 13.33
C PRO A 69 -4.66 -27.23 13.67
N THR A 70 -4.64 -26.70 14.89
CA THR A 70 -5.60 -25.66 15.33
C THR A 70 -5.11 -24.24 15.07
N LEU A 71 -3.89 -23.91 15.52
CA LEU A 71 -3.36 -22.55 15.46
C LEU A 71 -2.90 -22.13 14.06
N GLY A 72 -2.44 -23.07 13.22
CA GLY A 72 -1.97 -22.76 11.86
C GLY A 72 -3.06 -22.14 11.00
N ALA A 73 -4.32 -22.55 11.21
CA ALA A 73 -5.50 -22.00 10.54
C ALA A 73 -5.77 -20.52 10.88
N TYR A 74 -5.12 -19.95 11.90
CA TYR A 74 -5.28 -18.53 12.22
C TYR A 74 -4.25 -17.64 11.54
N VAL A 75 -3.19 -18.19 10.95
CA VAL A 75 -2.18 -17.39 10.24
C VAL A 75 -2.80 -16.75 9.00
N ASP A 76 -2.89 -15.43 9.00
CA ASP A 76 -3.54 -14.61 7.97
C ASP A 76 -2.54 -13.65 7.30
N SER A 77 -1.52 -13.20 8.04
CA SER A 77 -0.50 -12.28 7.55
C SER A 77 0.90 -12.72 7.94
N ILE A 78 1.82 -12.68 6.99
CA ILE A 78 3.24 -12.94 7.19
C ILE A 78 4.03 -11.70 6.79
N LEU A 79 4.76 -11.15 7.76
CA LEU A 79 5.68 -10.04 7.57
C LEU A 79 7.11 -10.56 7.67
N MET A 80 7.87 -10.44 6.59
CA MET A 80 9.31 -10.69 6.59
C MET A 80 10.05 -9.39 6.89
N SER A 81 10.97 -9.44 7.85
CA SER A 81 11.85 -8.34 8.23
C SER A 81 13.31 -8.71 7.96
N PRO A 82 14.17 -7.73 7.59
CA PRO A 82 15.59 -7.99 7.47
C PRO A 82 16.20 -8.24 8.85
N LEU A 83 17.32 -8.95 8.89
CA LEU A 83 18.10 -9.10 10.12
C LEU A 83 18.77 -7.76 10.45
N LEU A 84 18.48 -7.18 11.62
CA LEU A 84 19.23 -6.04 12.14
C LEU A 84 20.64 -6.49 12.54
N PRO A 85 21.71 -5.76 12.20
CA PRO A 85 22.94 -5.90 12.95
C PRO A 85 22.72 -5.45 14.40
N PRO A 86 23.45 -6.03 15.38
CA PRO A 86 23.44 -5.52 16.75
C PRO A 86 23.87 -4.05 16.72
N ALA A 87 23.08 -3.17 17.34
CA ALA A 87 23.37 -1.75 17.40
C ALA A 87 24.77 -1.53 17.98
N ALA A 88 25.61 -0.76 17.29
CA ALA A 88 26.91 -0.35 17.77
C ALA A 88 26.78 0.77 18.82
N THR A 89 25.94 0.58 19.85
CA THR A 89 25.74 1.56 20.92
C THR A 89 25.17 0.90 22.17
N SER A 90 25.98 0.08 22.81
CA SER A 90 26.30 0.18 24.25
C SER A 90 27.30 -0.92 24.57
N ALA A 91 28.43 -0.54 25.15
CA ALA A 91 29.52 -1.43 25.54
C ALA A 91 29.17 -2.37 26.72
N SER A 92 27.90 -2.77 26.86
CA SER A 92 27.40 -3.58 27.97
C SER A 92 26.30 -4.56 27.58
N ALA A 93 25.97 -4.73 26.29
CA ALA A 93 25.07 -5.80 25.88
C ALA A 93 25.86 -7.13 25.84
N PRO A 94 25.40 -8.20 26.53
CA PRO A 94 26.08 -9.48 26.47
C PRO A 94 26.12 -9.94 25.02
N GLU A 95 27.24 -10.56 24.61
CA GLU A 95 27.49 -11.15 23.29
C GLU A 95 26.39 -12.18 22.93
N SER A 96 25.20 -11.73 22.57
CA SER A 96 24.18 -12.59 22.01
C SER A 96 24.68 -12.92 20.61
N ARG A 97 25.22 -14.14 20.43
CA ARG A 97 25.58 -14.73 19.13
C ARG A 97 24.65 -14.21 18.04
N ALA A 98 25.15 -13.33 17.19
CA ALA A 98 24.39 -12.84 16.05
C ALA A 98 23.96 -14.06 15.21
N GLU A 99 22.66 -14.34 15.12
CA GLU A 99 22.16 -15.47 14.35
C GLU A 99 22.47 -15.25 12.87
N ALA A 100 23.07 -16.25 12.22
CA ALA A 100 23.40 -16.17 10.81
C ALA A 100 22.14 -16.05 9.94
N PRO A 101 22.20 -15.30 8.83
CA PRO A 101 21.11 -15.26 7.86
C PRO A 101 20.84 -16.65 7.29
N VAL A 102 19.58 -16.92 6.97
CA VAL A 102 19.17 -18.17 6.33
C VAL A 102 19.73 -18.29 4.91
N ASP A 103 20.27 -19.46 4.55
CA ASP A 103 20.70 -19.76 3.19
C ASP A 103 19.51 -19.78 2.21
N SER A 104 19.67 -19.21 1.00
CA SER A 104 18.59 -19.06 0.01
C SER A 104 17.91 -20.40 -0.35
N ARG A 105 18.65 -21.51 -0.44
CA ARG A 105 18.06 -22.83 -0.75
C ARG A 105 17.25 -23.37 0.43
N SER A 106 17.79 -23.25 1.64
CA SER A 106 17.07 -23.62 2.86
C SER A 106 15.79 -22.78 3.02
N TYR A 107 15.90 -21.47 2.83
CA TYR A 107 14.80 -20.53 2.89
C TYR A 107 13.67 -20.90 1.93
N MET A 108 13.98 -21.10 0.65
CA MET A 108 12.98 -21.46 -0.35
C MET A 108 12.30 -22.79 -0.02
N LYS A 109 13.05 -23.80 0.47
CA LYS A 109 12.48 -25.09 0.87
C LYS A 109 11.52 -24.96 2.06
N LEU A 110 11.88 -24.15 3.06
CA LEU A 110 11.04 -23.90 4.23
C LEU A 110 9.80 -23.10 3.83
N MET A 111 9.95 -22.01 3.10
CA MET A 111 8.83 -21.17 2.67
C MET A 111 7.83 -21.93 1.79
N LYS A 112 8.30 -22.83 0.92
CA LYS A 112 7.40 -23.69 0.14
C LYS A 112 6.54 -24.57 1.05
N GLN A 113 7.12 -25.14 2.11
CA GLN A 113 6.37 -25.93 3.10
C GLN A 113 5.42 -25.05 3.91
N VAL A 114 5.85 -23.85 4.31
CA VAL A 114 5.01 -22.88 5.01
C VAL A 114 3.75 -22.59 4.20
N PHE A 115 3.91 -22.25 2.92
CA PHE A 115 2.80 -21.94 2.03
C PHE A 115 1.93 -23.16 1.70
N ALA A 116 2.52 -24.36 1.60
CA ALA A 116 1.75 -25.58 1.44
C ALA A 116 0.87 -25.88 2.66
N ASN A 117 1.37 -25.64 3.88
CA ASN A 117 0.60 -25.81 5.10
C ASN A 117 -0.51 -24.77 5.23
N ILE A 118 -0.26 -23.51 4.89
CA ILE A 118 -1.28 -22.46 4.84
C ILE A 118 -2.41 -22.83 3.87
N LEU A 119 -2.05 -23.34 2.68
CA LEU A 119 -3.02 -23.86 1.73
C LEU A 119 -3.78 -25.07 2.29
N GLY A 120 -3.11 -25.96 3.02
CA GLY A 120 -3.72 -27.11 3.71
C GLY A 120 -4.80 -26.70 4.71
N HIS A 121 -4.65 -25.55 5.36
CA HIS A 121 -5.67 -24.93 6.22
C HIS A 121 -6.75 -24.17 5.44
N GLN A 122 -6.71 -24.19 4.10
CA GLN A 122 -7.58 -23.44 3.20
C GLN A 122 -7.51 -21.91 3.36
N ASN A 123 -6.42 -21.41 3.95
CA ASN A 123 -6.23 -20.00 4.18
C ASN A 123 -5.76 -19.26 2.91
N SER A 124 -6.03 -17.96 2.89
CA SER A 124 -5.34 -17.02 2.02
C SER A 124 -4.46 -16.11 2.86
N VAL A 125 -3.34 -15.67 2.31
CA VAL A 125 -2.29 -14.99 3.09
C VAL A 125 -1.99 -13.59 2.56
N HIS A 126 -1.84 -12.64 3.48
CA HIS A 126 -1.18 -11.35 3.25
C HIS A 126 0.32 -11.54 3.39
N ILE A 127 1.08 -11.24 2.35
CA ILE A 127 2.54 -11.26 2.37
C ILE A 127 3.02 -9.82 2.41
N SER A 128 3.73 -9.46 3.48
CA SER A 128 4.34 -8.15 3.64
C SER A 128 5.86 -8.31 3.72
N ILE A 129 6.57 -7.63 2.83
CA ILE A 129 8.03 -7.61 2.82
C ILE A 129 8.42 -6.14 2.93
N CYS A 130 8.66 -5.71 4.17
CA CYS A 130 8.87 -4.31 4.50
C CYS A 130 10.25 -4.07 5.11
N SER A 131 10.81 -2.90 4.79
CA SER A 131 11.76 -2.23 5.67
C SER A 131 11.13 -2.01 7.04
N LEU A 132 11.95 -2.02 8.09
CA LEU A 132 11.50 -1.61 9.42
C LEU A 132 10.77 -0.26 9.30
N ARG A 133 9.49 -0.24 9.68
CA ARG A 133 8.87 1.02 10.05
C ARG A 133 9.63 1.51 11.28
N PRO A 134 10.11 2.76 11.33
CA PRO A 134 10.40 3.36 12.62
C PRO A 134 9.10 3.27 13.43
N MET A 135 9.16 2.56 14.54
CA MET A 135 8.05 2.56 15.49
C MET A 135 7.86 4.02 15.92
N SER A 136 6.61 4.46 15.91
CA SER A 136 6.20 5.78 16.39
C SER A 136 6.79 6.08 17.76
N GLY A 137 7.36 7.28 17.91
CA GLY A 137 7.68 7.89 19.20
C GLY A 137 9.08 7.56 19.72
N HIS A 138 9.95 8.56 19.69
CA HIS A 138 11.22 8.61 20.42
C HIS A 138 12.22 7.48 20.13
N ASP A 139 12.83 7.51 18.95
CA ASP A 139 14.28 7.30 18.88
C ASP A 139 14.80 7.75 17.51
N SER A 140 15.64 8.78 17.55
CA SER A 140 16.35 9.29 16.38
C SER A 140 17.44 8.30 15.98
N LEU A 141 17.05 7.18 15.37
CA LEU A 141 18.00 6.42 14.57
C LEU A 141 18.33 7.26 13.34
N ASP A 142 19.61 7.58 13.21
CA ASP A 142 20.13 8.47 12.19
C ASP A 142 19.77 7.91 10.81
N MET A 143 19.21 8.74 9.92
CA MET A 143 18.71 8.30 8.60
C MET A 143 19.80 7.65 7.73
N VAL A 144 21.07 7.88 8.06
CA VAL A 144 22.25 7.25 7.44
C VAL A 144 22.35 5.76 7.84
N GLU A 145 21.99 5.38 9.07
CA GLU A 145 21.94 3.99 9.50
C GLU A 145 20.82 3.23 8.79
N LEU A 146 19.63 3.83 8.66
CA LEU A 146 18.51 3.23 7.92
C LEU A 146 18.89 2.93 6.46
N VAL A 147 19.64 3.82 5.79
CA VAL A 147 20.10 3.62 4.41
C VAL A 147 21.16 2.51 4.31
N SER A 148 22.04 2.37 5.30
CA SER A 148 23.00 1.25 5.39
C SER A 148 22.35 -0.10 5.76
N MET A 149 21.22 -0.07 6.46
CA MET A 149 20.44 -1.25 6.82
C MET A 149 19.58 -1.74 5.65
N VAL A 150 19.06 -0.81 4.85
CA VAL A 150 18.35 -1.08 3.59
C VAL A 150 19.26 -1.73 2.55
N SER A 151 20.58 -1.58 2.64
CA SER A 151 21.54 -2.23 1.73
C SER A 151 21.76 -3.73 1.99
N ARG A 152 21.05 -4.33 2.96
CA ARG A 152 21.25 -5.74 3.38
C ARG A 152 20.00 -6.59 3.31
N TYR A 153 18.95 -6.14 2.64
CA TYR A 153 17.88 -7.04 2.22
C TYR A 153 18.43 -7.90 1.07
N PRO A 154 18.46 -9.24 1.18
CA PRO A 154 18.78 -10.05 0.02
C PRO A 154 17.67 -9.83 -1.00
N THR A 155 18.00 -9.26 -2.16
CA THR A 155 17.05 -9.04 -3.26
C THR A 155 16.33 -10.34 -3.63
N GLU A 156 17.04 -11.46 -3.52
CA GLU A 156 16.53 -12.83 -3.72
C GLU A 156 15.44 -13.25 -2.72
N THR A 157 15.34 -12.65 -1.53
CA THR A 157 14.37 -13.10 -0.51
C THR A 157 12.94 -12.91 -1.01
N LEU A 158 12.64 -11.76 -1.61
CA LEU A 158 11.31 -11.49 -2.14
C LEU A 158 11.00 -12.47 -3.27
N GLU A 159 11.89 -12.57 -4.26
CA GLU A 159 11.73 -13.49 -5.39
C GLU A 159 11.52 -14.93 -4.92
N ASN A 160 12.37 -15.43 -4.01
CA ASN A 160 12.23 -16.77 -3.43
C ASN A 160 10.93 -16.94 -2.65
N THR A 161 10.44 -15.91 -1.97
CA THR A 161 9.14 -15.94 -1.28
C THR A 161 8.00 -16.09 -2.29
N LEU A 162 7.98 -15.27 -3.35
CA LEU A 162 6.95 -15.32 -4.37
C LEU A 162 7.01 -16.65 -5.13
N ILE A 163 8.19 -17.10 -5.56
CA ILE A 163 8.39 -18.39 -6.22
C ILE A 163 7.92 -19.54 -5.30
N ALA A 164 8.22 -19.49 -4.01
CA ALA A 164 7.75 -20.49 -3.06
C ALA A 164 6.21 -20.52 -2.95
N ALA A 165 5.57 -19.34 -2.88
CA ALA A 165 4.11 -19.23 -2.84
C ALA A 165 3.46 -19.74 -4.14
N ILE A 166 4.04 -19.38 -5.29
CA ILE A 166 3.61 -19.83 -6.62
C ILE A 166 3.70 -21.35 -6.73
N ARG A 167 4.85 -21.94 -6.37
CA ARG A 167 5.10 -23.40 -6.40
C ARG A 167 4.28 -24.20 -5.40
N ALA A 168 3.85 -23.58 -4.31
CA ALA A 168 2.94 -24.19 -3.33
C ALA A 168 1.46 -24.02 -3.69
N ASN A 169 1.15 -23.31 -4.79
CA ASN A 169 -0.21 -22.91 -5.17
C ASN A 169 -0.97 -22.20 -4.04
N CYS A 170 -0.23 -21.42 -3.22
CA CYS A 170 -0.82 -20.71 -2.10
C CYS A 170 -1.66 -19.53 -2.58
N ARG A 171 -2.80 -19.29 -1.91
CA ARG A 171 -3.70 -18.19 -2.21
C ARG A 171 -3.18 -16.90 -1.59
N VAL A 172 -2.47 -16.09 -2.37
CA VAL A 172 -1.98 -14.78 -1.90
C VAL A 172 -3.08 -13.75 -2.12
N ARG A 173 -3.71 -13.27 -1.05
CA ARG A 173 -4.77 -12.25 -1.14
C ARG A 173 -4.22 -10.85 -1.30
N THR A 174 -3.06 -10.59 -0.70
CA THR A 174 -2.47 -9.26 -0.69
C THR A 174 -0.96 -9.38 -0.63
N LEU A 175 -0.28 -8.57 -1.44
CA LEU A 175 1.17 -8.47 -1.48
C LEU A 175 1.57 -7.03 -1.20
N GLU A 176 2.31 -6.80 -0.12
CA GLU A 176 2.75 -5.48 0.33
C GLU A 176 4.28 -5.38 0.25
N LEU A 177 4.77 -4.39 -0.50
CA LEU A 177 6.18 -4.24 -0.86
C LEU A 177 6.69 -2.81 -0.62
N SER A 178 8.01 -2.66 -0.48
CA SER A 178 8.68 -1.36 -0.52
C SER A 178 9.45 -1.15 -1.84
N MET A 179 9.11 -0.11 -2.60
CA MET A 179 9.64 0.14 -3.96
C MET A 179 11.17 0.19 -4.03
N HIS A 180 11.82 0.79 -3.03
CA HIS A 180 13.25 1.09 -3.11
C HIS A 180 14.19 -0.07 -2.77
N GLN A 181 13.63 -1.21 -2.35
CA GLN A 181 14.35 -2.40 -1.93
C GLN A 181 14.41 -3.47 -3.01
N HIS A 182 13.53 -3.39 -4.01
CA HIS A 182 13.34 -4.45 -4.97
C HIS A 182 13.45 -3.93 -6.40
N ASN A 183 14.17 -4.68 -7.22
CA ASN A 183 14.21 -4.44 -8.64
C ASN A 183 13.00 -5.12 -9.27
N PHE A 184 12.05 -4.34 -9.76
CA PHE A 184 10.82 -4.87 -10.35
C PHE A 184 11.07 -5.72 -11.61
N PHE A 185 12.24 -5.59 -12.26
CA PHE A 185 12.60 -6.45 -13.38
C PHE A 185 12.66 -7.93 -12.98
N ASP A 186 13.27 -8.22 -11.84
CA ASP A 186 13.46 -9.58 -11.35
C ASP A 186 12.15 -10.17 -10.79
N LEU A 187 11.16 -9.32 -10.50
CA LEU A 187 9.86 -9.71 -9.98
C LEU A 187 8.78 -9.88 -11.05
N ARG A 188 9.04 -9.42 -12.27
CA ARG A 188 8.01 -9.30 -13.30
C ARG A 188 7.31 -10.64 -13.55
N ASP A 189 8.07 -11.69 -13.81
CA ASP A 189 7.53 -13.02 -14.13
C ASP A 189 6.73 -13.58 -12.95
N ALA A 190 7.23 -13.42 -11.73
CA ALA A 190 6.54 -13.85 -10.52
C ALA A 190 5.23 -13.08 -10.28
N LEU A 191 5.20 -11.78 -10.60
CA LEU A 191 4.00 -10.96 -10.49
C LEU A 191 2.99 -11.26 -11.59
N GLU A 192 3.45 -11.50 -12.82
CA GLU A 192 2.61 -11.98 -13.93
C GLU A 192 1.94 -13.31 -13.57
N ASP A 193 2.67 -14.24 -12.97
CA ASP A 193 2.14 -15.51 -12.49
C ASP A 193 1.12 -15.34 -11.35
N LEU A 194 1.42 -14.46 -10.38
CA LEU A 194 0.53 -14.20 -9.24
C LEU A 194 -0.75 -13.45 -9.65
N LEU A 195 -0.66 -12.56 -10.63
CA LEU A 195 -1.79 -11.84 -11.22
C LEU A 195 -2.46 -12.62 -12.36
N SER A 196 -2.06 -13.87 -12.62
CA SER A 196 -2.71 -14.70 -13.63
C SER A 196 -4.21 -14.84 -13.32
N PRO A 197 -5.11 -14.76 -14.32
CA PRO A 197 -6.55 -14.94 -14.11
C PRO A 197 -6.92 -16.36 -13.64
N THR A 198 -5.97 -17.31 -13.68
CA THR A 198 -6.13 -18.67 -13.14
C THR A 198 -6.00 -18.73 -11.62
N ARG A 199 -5.55 -17.65 -10.98
CA ARG A 199 -5.38 -17.54 -9.52
C ARG A 199 -6.46 -16.63 -8.91
N PRO A 200 -6.68 -16.72 -7.58
CA PRO A 200 -7.52 -15.75 -6.88
C PRO A 200 -6.98 -14.33 -7.07
N PRO A 201 -7.87 -13.32 -7.11
CA PRO A 201 -7.47 -11.94 -7.34
C PRO A 201 -6.54 -11.43 -6.23
N LEU A 202 -5.47 -10.77 -6.64
CA LEU A 202 -4.45 -10.19 -5.77
C LEU A 202 -4.67 -8.69 -5.57
N LYS A 203 -4.49 -8.23 -4.34
CA LYS A 203 -4.27 -6.81 -4.04
C LYS A 203 -2.77 -6.52 -3.87
N LEU A 204 -2.18 -5.74 -4.75
CA LEU A 204 -0.79 -5.32 -4.69
C LEU A 204 -0.69 -3.93 -4.05
N ILE A 205 0.09 -3.79 -2.98
CA ILE A 205 0.35 -2.53 -2.29
C ILE A 205 1.85 -2.26 -2.34
N ILE A 206 2.24 -1.12 -2.87
CA ILE A 206 3.64 -0.72 -2.98
C ILE A 206 3.84 0.61 -2.28
N HIS A 207 4.68 0.60 -1.26
CA HIS A 207 5.08 1.78 -0.51
C HIS A 207 6.33 2.39 -1.13
N CYS A 208 6.24 3.66 -1.51
CA CYS A 208 7.34 4.44 -2.03
C CYS A 208 7.88 5.35 -0.91
N HIS A 209 8.92 4.90 -0.20
CA HIS A 209 9.53 5.64 0.92
C HIS A 209 10.74 6.49 0.49
N ARG A 210 10.95 7.65 1.11
CA ARG A 210 12.03 8.59 0.77
C ARG A 210 13.45 7.95 0.85
N LYS A 211 14.27 8.09 -0.20
CA LYS A 211 15.72 7.79 -0.17
C LYS A 211 16.63 9.01 0.12
N ARG A 212 16.20 10.25 -0.15
CA ARG A 212 17.02 11.49 0.04
C ARG A 212 16.19 12.74 0.38
N THR A 213 16.85 13.69 1.05
CA THR A 213 16.31 14.93 1.63
C THR A 213 15.99 16.08 0.64
N GLY A 214 15.57 15.76 -0.59
CA GLY A 214 15.01 16.77 -1.52
C GLY A 214 13.56 17.11 -1.19
N ILE A 215 13.11 18.32 -1.53
CA ILE A 215 11.78 18.91 -1.21
C ILE A 215 10.61 18.19 -1.91
N LEU A 216 10.87 17.33 -2.89
CA LEU A 216 9.83 16.84 -3.80
C LEU A 216 9.22 15.48 -3.39
N HIS A 217 9.96 14.59 -2.73
CA HIS A 217 9.54 13.18 -2.55
C HIS A 217 8.80 12.94 -1.22
N PHE A 218 7.47 13.03 -1.24
CA PHE A 218 6.62 12.56 -0.14
C PHE A 218 6.43 11.04 -0.21
N PRO A 219 6.28 10.33 0.92
CA PRO A 219 5.90 8.94 0.87
C PRO A 219 4.52 8.81 0.22
N TYR A 220 4.41 7.92 -0.76
CA TYR A 220 3.15 7.63 -1.42
C TYR A 220 2.97 6.12 -1.58
N THR A 221 1.71 5.72 -1.70
CA THR A 221 1.34 4.32 -1.85
C THR A 221 0.67 4.12 -3.20
N ILE A 222 1.11 3.08 -3.91
CA ILE A 222 0.48 2.58 -5.13
C ILE A 222 -0.27 1.32 -4.73
N THR A 223 -1.58 1.27 -4.98
CA THR A 223 -2.39 0.08 -4.72
C THR A 223 -3.05 -0.36 -6.02
N PHE A 224 -2.81 -1.60 -6.44
CA PHE A 224 -3.52 -2.23 -7.53
C PHE A 224 -4.43 -3.33 -6.98
N ASP A 225 -5.72 -3.21 -7.22
CA ASP A 225 -6.74 -4.20 -6.85
C ASP A 225 -7.22 -4.92 -8.11
N GLN A 226 -6.81 -6.19 -8.26
CA GLN A 226 -7.16 -6.99 -9.42
C GLN A 226 -8.66 -7.31 -9.50
N THR A 227 -9.39 -7.37 -8.38
CA THR A 227 -10.84 -7.65 -8.40
C THR A 227 -11.59 -6.58 -9.18
N ASN A 228 -11.16 -5.32 -9.05
CA ASN A 228 -11.80 -4.16 -9.66
C ASN A 228 -11.01 -3.60 -10.86
N LEU A 229 -9.86 -4.20 -11.18
CA LEU A 229 -8.86 -3.66 -12.12
C LEU A 229 -8.58 -2.18 -11.83
N SER A 230 -8.45 -1.87 -10.54
CA SER A 230 -8.38 -0.51 -10.01
C SER A 230 -6.96 -0.19 -9.54
N LEU A 231 -6.44 0.92 -10.03
CA LEU A 231 -5.15 1.47 -9.62
C LEU A 231 -5.38 2.74 -8.81
N THR A 232 -4.99 2.70 -7.54
CA THR A 232 -5.05 3.83 -6.62
C THR A 232 -3.65 4.38 -6.35
N LEU A 233 -3.47 5.68 -6.56
CA LEU A 233 -2.31 6.43 -6.14
C LEU A 233 -2.70 7.31 -4.96
N ASN A 234 -2.06 7.11 -3.80
CA ASN A 234 -2.33 7.91 -2.61
C ASN A 234 -1.10 8.74 -2.21
N GLY A 235 -1.24 10.07 -2.20
CA GLY A 235 -0.20 11.01 -1.79
C GLY A 235 0.87 11.29 -2.84
N CYS A 236 0.66 10.85 -4.08
CA CYS A 236 1.67 10.90 -5.14
C CYS A 236 1.75 12.28 -5.83
N ASP A 237 2.96 12.77 -6.09
CA ASP A 237 3.23 13.89 -7.00
C ASP A 237 3.56 13.35 -8.40
N LEU A 238 2.66 13.61 -9.36
CA LEU A 238 2.80 13.06 -10.72
C LEU A 238 4.03 13.59 -11.46
N THR A 239 4.55 14.77 -11.09
CA THR A 239 5.79 15.28 -11.72
C THR A 239 6.95 14.33 -11.44
N GLU A 240 7.01 13.74 -10.25
CA GLU A 240 8.10 12.84 -9.89
C GLU A 240 8.07 11.55 -10.69
N LEU A 241 6.87 10.97 -10.84
CA LEU A 241 6.67 9.76 -11.63
C LEU A 241 7.10 9.97 -13.09
N VAL A 242 6.67 11.09 -13.67
CA VAL A 242 6.99 11.44 -15.06
C VAL A 242 8.48 11.71 -15.23
N MET A 243 9.10 12.41 -14.28
CA MET A 243 10.53 12.77 -14.33
C MET A 243 11.46 11.63 -13.93
N ALA A 244 10.92 10.50 -13.44
CA ALA A 244 11.72 9.31 -13.16
C ALA A 244 12.51 8.85 -14.40
N ARG A 245 13.71 8.33 -14.19
CA ARG A 245 14.61 7.88 -15.26
C ARG A 245 13.89 6.87 -16.17
N LEU A 246 14.05 7.00 -17.49
CA LEU A 246 13.54 6.04 -18.45
C LEU A 246 14.09 4.64 -18.13
N GLY A 247 13.22 3.63 -18.12
CA GLY A 247 13.58 2.26 -17.74
C GLY A 247 13.77 2.01 -16.23
N SER A 248 13.47 3.00 -15.36
CA SER A 248 13.43 2.78 -13.91
C SER A 248 12.36 1.75 -13.52
N SER A 249 12.56 1.06 -12.38
CA SER A 249 11.64 0.04 -11.86
C SER A 249 10.21 0.58 -11.71
N ILE A 250 10.05 1.85 -11.32
CA ILE A 250 8.74 2.48 -11.18
C ILE A 250 8.03 2.69 -12.52
N LYS A 251 8.73 3.16 -13.57
CA LYS A 251 8.11 3.34 -14.89
C LYS A 251 7.68 2.02 -15.51
N ARG A 252 8.52 0.98 -15.36
CA ARG A 252 8.18 -0.38 -15.83
C ARG A 252 6.99 -0.97 -15.08
N LEU A 253 6.94 -0.81 -13.76
CA LEU A 253 5.79 -1.18 -12.96
C LEU A 253 4.52 -0.50 -13.47
N PHE A 254 4.55 0.82 -13.71
CA PHE A 254 3.38 1.53 -14.22
C PHE A 254 2.95 1.02 -15.59
N GLY A 255 3.88 0.78 -16.52
CA GLY A 255 3.54 0.14 -17.81
C GLY A 255 2.84 -1.22 -17.62
N PHE A 256 3.35 -2.05 -16.71
CA PHE A 256 2.75 -3.34 -16.38
C PHE A 256 1.34 -3.23 -15.75
N LEU A 257 1.14 -2.31 -14.79
CA LEU A 257 -0.16 -2.13 -14.13
C LEU A 257 -1.18 -1.44 -15.04
N PHE A 258 -0.75 -0.48 -15.86
CA PHE A 258 -1.61 0.27 -16.76
C PHE A 258 -2.26 -0.60 -17.83
N ALA A 259 -1.52 -1.56 -18.38
CA ALA A 259 -2.04 -2.50 -19.39
C ALA A 259 -3.28 -3.30 -18.94
N GLN A 260 -3.49 -3.42 -17.63
CA GLN A 260 -4.59 -4.16 -17.01
C GLN A 260 -5.56 -3.27 -16.21
N THR A 261 -5.33 -1.95 -16.16
CA THR A 261 -6.15 -1.03 -15.37
C THR A 261 -7.35 -0.53 -16.16
N THR A 262 -8.52 -0.53 -15.51
CA THR A 262 -9.76 0.07 -16.04
C THR A 262 -10.31 1.18 -15.16
N GLN A 263 -9.85 1.28 -13.91
CA GLN A 263 -10.24 2.34 -12.98
C GLN A 263 -8.99 3.00 -12.39
N LEU A 264 -8.90 4.32 -12.47
CA LEU A 264 -7.82 5.10 -11.88
C LEU A 264 -8.37 5.94 -10.73
N VAL A 265 -7.78 5.80 -9.55
CA VAL A 265 -8.08 6.60 -8.36
C VAL A 265 -6.84 7.41 -7.98
N LEU A 266 -6.98 8.73 -7.97
CA LEU A 266 -5.94 9.66 -7.53
C LEU A 266 -6.39 10.28 -6.20
N GLU A 267 -5.85 9.78 -5.11
CA GLU A 267 -6.18 10.20 -3.76
C GLU A 267 -5.04 11.04 -3.18
N ASN A 268 -5.34 12.22 -2.63
CA ASN A 268 -4.31 13.13 -2.06
C ASN A 268 -3.17 13.45 -3.05
N CYS A 269 -3.38 13.29 -4.35
CA CYS A 269 -2.36 13.50 -5.36
C CYS A 269 -2.18 14.98 -5.69
N HIS A 270 -0.98 15.33 -6.17
CA HIS A 270 -0.70 16.66 -6.70
C HIS A 270 -0.56 16.61 -8.23
N LEU A 271 -1.50 17.28 -8.92
CA LEU A 271 -1.49 17.40 -10.38
C LEU A 271 -0.72 18.66 -10.77
N CYS A 272 0.58 18.51 -11.08
CA CYS A 272 1.49 19.64 -11.29
C CYS A 272 1.17 20.49 -12.54
N SER A 273 0.89 19.86 -13.67
CA SER A 273 0.49 20.55 -14.90
C SER A 273 -0.14 19.59 -15.90
N VAL A 274 -0.84 20.14 -16.90
CA VAL A 274 -1.36 19.37 -18.04
C VAL A 274 -0.27 18.55 -18.73
N ARG A 275 0.95 19.10 -18.88
CA ARG A 275 2.07 18.40 -19.52
C ARG A 275 2.48 17.15 -18.74
N HIS A 276 2.54 17.23 -17.41
CA HIS A 276 2.88 16.08 -16.58
C HIS A 276 1.72 15.09 -16.54
N PHE A 277 0.47 15.56 -16.49
CA PHE A 277 -0.67 14.66 -16.53
C PHE A 277 -0.76 13.88 -17.85
N ALA A 278 -0.59 14.55 -18.99
CA ALA A 278 -0.53 13.89 -20.30
C ALA A 278 0.64 12.90 -20.39
N ALA A 279 1.83 13.28 -19.90
CA ALA A 279 2.98 12.39 -19.87
C ALA A 279 2.79 11.19 -18.91
N PHE A 280 2.01 11.36 -17.84
CA PHE A 280 1.62 10.27 -16.95
C PHE A 280 0.68 9.29 -17.66
N LEU A 281 -0.35 9.77 -18.34
CA LEU A 281 -1.25 8.92 -19.15
C LEU A 281 -0.49 8.18 -20.26
N ALA A 282 0.57 8.80 -20.80
CA ALA A 282 1.45 8.23 -21.82
C ALA A 282 2.59 7.36 -21.26
N LEU A 283 2.58 6.98 -19.97
CA LEU A 283 3.55 6.01 -19.43
C LEU A 283 3.31 4.59 -19.96
N ASP A 284 2.10 4.32 -20.46
CA ASP A 284 1.83 3.10 -21.22
C ASP A 284 2.25 3.28 -22.67
N GLU A 285 3.35 2.61 -23.06
CA GLU A 285 3.89 2.63 -24.42
C GLU A 285 2.94 1.98 -25.45
N THR A 286 1.96 1.18 -25.01
CA THR A 286 1.03 0.46 -25.88
C THR A 286 -0.27 1.22 -26.16
N GLU A 287 -0.48 2.36 -25.49
CA GLU A 287 -1.75 3.11 -25.48
C GLU A 287 -2.98 2.27 -25.09
N ALA A 288 -2.80 1.08 -24.52
CA ALA A 288 -3.91 0.25 -24.06
C ALA A 288 -4.68 0.97 -22.94
N PHE A 289 -3.95 1.55 -22.00
CA PHE A 289 -4.49 2.25 -20.84
C PHE A 289 -5.48 3.34 -21.21
N THR A 290 -5.16 4.20 -22.18
CA THR A 290 -6.05 5.31 -22.59
C THR A 290 -7.31 4.81 -23.30
N ARG A 291 -7.31 3.58 -23.82
CA ARG A 291 -8.46 2.92 -24.46
C ARG A 291 -9.29 2.10 -23.48
N THR A 292 -8.65 1.47 -22.48
CA THR A 292 -9.31 0.58 -21.50
C THR A 292 -9.79 1.30 -20.25
N LEU A 293 -9.32 2.51 -19.98
CA LEU A 293 -9.72 3.27 -18.80
C LEU A 293 -11.19 3.69 -18.89
N VAL A 294 -12.01 3.14 -18.01
CA VAL A 294 -13.47 3.35 -17.93
C VAL A 294 -13.83 4.39 -16.88
N SER A 295 -13.04 4.48 -15.80
CA SER A 295 -13.35 5.35 -14.66
C SER A 295 -12.12 6.09 -14.17
N VAL A 296 -12.26 7.40 -13.94
CA VAL A 296 -11.26 8.23 -13.26
C VAL A 296 -11.89 8.90 -12.07
N ARG A 297 -11.31 8.70 -10.89
CA ARG A 297 -11.73 9.33 -9.64
C ARG A 297 -10.58 10.13 -9.06
N MET A 298 -10.85 11.37 -8.69
CA MET A 298 -9.90 12.25 -8.01
C MET A 298 -10.47 12.64 -6.64
N GLN A 299 -9.76 12.28 -5.57
CA GLN A 299 -10.22 12.42 -4.19
C GLN A 299 -9.22 13.21 -3.36
N ASN A 300 -9.71 14.01 -2.40
CA ASN A 300 -8.89 14.59 -1.32
C ASN A 300 -7.69 15.42 -1.82
N PHE A 301 -7.77 15.95 -3.04
CA PHE A 301 -6.64 16.59 -3.70
C PHE A 301 -6.73 18.12 -3.66
N ARG A 302 -5.57 18.77 -3.84
CA ARG A 302 -5.45 20.20 -4.10
C ARG A 302 -5.27 20.39 -5.60
N PRO A 303 -6.22 21.04 -6.31
CA PRO A 303 -6.18 21.09 -7.77
C PRO A 303 -4.90 21.72 -8.33
N CYS A 304 -4.40 22.79 -7.71
CA CYS A 304 -3.17 23.41 -8.15
C CYS A 304 -2.42 24.08 -6.98
N ARG A 305 -1.09 24.07 -7.03
CA ARG A 305 -0.24 24.99 -6.24
C ARG A 305 -0.36 26.44 -6.73
N SER A 306 -0.50 26.62 -8.04
CA SER A 306 -0.62 27.92 -8.70
C SER A 306 -2.03 28.47 -8.58
N ALA A 307 -2.19 29.79 -8.54
CA ALA A 307 -3.48 30.47 -8.47
C ALA A 307 -3.89 31.10 -9.83
N GLY A 308 -5.16 31.48 -9.93
CA GLY A 308 -5.71 32.27 -11.04
C GLY A 308 -5.57 31.60 -12.41
N ASN A 309 -5.09 32.35 -13.39
CA ASN A 309 -5.03 31.94 -14.80
C ASN A 309 -4.18 30.68 -15.06
N VAL A 310 -3.17 30.43 -14.23
CA VAL A 310 -2.30 29.25 -14.38
C VAL A 310 -3.06 27.97 -14.00
N ALA A 311 -3.81 28.01 -12.90
CA ALA A 311 -4.66 26.89 -12.49
C ALA A 311 -5.71 26.57 -13.55
N ARG A 312 -6.38 27.61 -14.09
CA ARG A 312 -7.37 27.49 -15.16
C ARG A 312 -6.79 26.81 -16.41
N ARG A 313 -5.62 27.24 -16.88
CA ARG A 313 -4.95 26.61 -18.04
C ARG A 313 -4.61 25.15 -17.80
N HIS A 314 -4.09 24.81 -16.62
CA HIS A 314 -3.75 23.43 -16.29
C HIS A 314 -5.00 22.55 -16.23
N TRP A 315 -6.06 23.00 -15.57
CA TRP A 315 -7.27 22.21 -15.39
C TRP A 315 -8.11 22.10 -16.64
N SER A 316 -8.24 23.17 -17.43
CA SER A 316 -8.79 23.07 -18.77
C SER A 316 -8.04 22.02 -19.59
N GLY A 317 -6.71 22.04 -19.57
CA GLY A 317 -5.89 21.05 -20.26
C GLY A 317 -6.06 19.61 -19.74
N ILE A 318 -6.18 19.42 -18.42
CA ILE A 318 -6.41 18.09 -17.81
C ILE A 318 -7.79 17.55 -18.19
N LEU A 319 -8.83 18.38 -18.13
CA LEU A 319 -10.19 18.00 -18.51
C LEU A 319 -10.26 17.64 -20.01
N ARG A 320 -9.55 18.37 -20.88
CA ARG A 320 -9.41 18.00 -22.31
C ARG A 320 -8.63 16.70 -22.51
N ALA A 321 -7.60 16.45 -21.72
CA ALA A 321 -6.88 15.18 -21.79
C ALA A 321 -7.78 14.01 -21.41
N LEU A 322 -8.67 14.21 -20.42
CA LEU A 322 -9.67 13.23 -20.01
C LEU A 322 -10.81 13.07 -21.03
N SER A 323 -11.28 14.16 -21.66
CA SER A 323 -12.32 14.08 -22.70
C SER A 323 -11.88 13.28 -23.93
N ASN A 324 -10.58 13.29 -24.23
CA ASN A 324 -9.99 12.50 -25.32
C ASN A 324 -9.80 11.01 -24.99
N LEU A 325 -10.11 10.57 -23.76
CA LEU A 325 -10.06 9.15 -23.40
C LEU A 325 -11.31 8.44 -23.92
N GLY A 326 -11.20 7.80 -25.09
CA GLY A 326 -12.35 7.18 -25.76
C GLY A 326 -13.07 6.08 -24.96
N GLY A 327 -12.42 5.49 -23.95
CA GLY A 327 -13.02 4.48 -23.06
C GLY A 327 -13.75 5.04 -21.83
N LEU A 328 -13.59 6.33 -21.52
CA LEU A 328 -14.00 6.92 -20.24
C LEU A 328 -15.52 7.07 -20.15
N LYS A 329 -16.13 6.42 -19.15
CA LYS A 329 -17.58 6.45 -18.88
C LYS A 329 -17.94 7.11 -17.57
N TYR A 330 -16.98 7.28 -16.67
CA TYR A 330 -17.20 7.86 -15.36
C TYR A 330 -16.02 8.74 -14.95
N PHE A 331 -16.32 9.98 -14.56
CA PHE A 331 -15.37 10.90 -13.97
C PHE A 331 -15.94 11.46 -12.67
N VAL A 332 -15.16 11.41 -11.60
CA VAL A 332 -15.59 11.87 -10.28
C VAL A 332 -14.51 12.74 -9.64
N ILE A 333 -14.92 13.90 -9.14
CA ILE A 333 -14.13 14.77 -8.25
C ILE A 333 -14.84 14.80 -6.91
N GLU A 334 -14.15 14.49 -5.81
CA GLU A 334 -14.73 14.59 -4.46
C GLU A 334 -13.71 14.99 -3.40
N GLY A 335 -14.23 15.57 -2.31
CA GLY A 335 -13.42 15.89 -1.14
C GLY A 335 -12.30 16.90 -1.39
N LEU A 336 -12.53 17.96 -2.17
CA LEU A 336 -11.50 18.99 -2.35
C LEU A 336 -11.08 19.58 -1.00
N ARG A 337 -9.76 19.75 -0.78
CA ARG A 337 -9.19 20.18 0.52
C ARG A 337 -9.65 21.56 1.00
N SER A 338 -10.19 22.38 0.11
CA SER A 338 -10.78 23.67 0.43
C SER A 338 -12.07 23.84 -0.37
N PRO A 339 -13.18 24.27 0.26
CA PRO A 339 -14.42 24.62 -0.43
C PRO A 339 -14.23 25.64 -1.56
N ALA A 340 -13.24 26.52 -1.44
CA ALA A 340 -12.93 27.53 -2.45
C ALA A 340 -12.38 26.93 -3.76
N TYR A 341 -11.89 25.68 -3.74
CA TYR A 341 -11.41 25.02 -4.95
C TYR A 341 -12.53 24.62 -5.92
N TRP A 342 -13.77 24.54 -5.46
CA TRP A 342 -14.93 24.33 -6.34
C TRP A 342 -15.18 25.52 -7.26
N ASP A 343 -14.77 26.73 -6.86
CA ASP A 343 -14.88 27.93 -7.69
C ASP A 343 -14.07 27.77 -8.99
N LEU A 344 -12.98 27.00 -9.00
CA LEU A 344 -12.17 26.71 -10.20
C LEU A 344 -12.99 25.99 -11.27
N PHE A 345 -13.93 25.15 -10.85
CA PHE A 345 -14.82 24.38 -11.70
C PHE A 345 -16.19 25.05 -11.87
N HIS A 346 -16.36 26.28 -11.34
CA HIS A 346 -17.61 27.02 -11.29
C HIS A 346 -18.76 26.25 -10.62
N LEU A 347 -18.39 25.43 -9.64
CA LEU A 347 -19.30 24.67 -8.80
C LEU A 347 -19.48 25.36 -7.45
N HIS A 348 -20.61 25.10 -6.80
CA HIS A 348 -20.92 25.73 -5.51
C HIS A 348 -19.94 25.27 -4.42
N ARG A 349 -19.57 26.15 -3.47
CA ARG A 349 -18.61 25.81 -2.41
C ARG A 349 -19.08 24.72 -1.46
N THR A 350 -20.38 24.46 -1.38
CA THR A 350 -20.96 23.34 -0.60
C THR A 350 -20.98 22.03 -1.37
N THR A 351 -20.43 21.99 -2.59
CA THR A 351 -20.27 20.74 -3.34
C THR A 351 -19.35 19.82 -2.55
N GLU A 352 -19.79 18.61 -2.27
CA GLU A 352 -18.92 17.59 -1.68
C GLU A 352 -18.32 16.68 -2.76
N LYS A 353 -19.09 16.48 -3.84
CA LYS A 353 -18.82 15.53 -4.90
C LYS A 353 -19.44 16.02 -6.22
N HIS A 354 -18.69 15.92 -7.30
CA HIS A 354 -19.14 16.17 -8.66
C HIS A 354 -18.87 14.94 -9.51
N GLU A 355 -19.91 14.43 -10.18
CA GLU A 355 -19.85 13.21 -10.99
C GLU A 355 -20.35 13.49 -12.39
N VAL A 356 -19.60 12.99 -13.36
CA VAL A 356 -19.91 13.01 -14.79
C VAL A 356 -19.96 11.55 -15.23
N GLY A 357 -21.07 11.12 -15.83
CA GLY A 357 -21.25 9.74 -16.27
C GLY A 357 -22.19 9.64 -17.47
N GLY A 358 -22.11 8.52 -18.19
CA GLY A 358 -22.99 8.22 -19.33
C GLY A 358 -22.27 8.21 -20.68
N GLN A 359 -23.04 8.36 -21.76
CA GLN A 359 -22.50 8.33 -23.13
C GLN A 359 -21.80 9.65 -23.53
N ASP A 360 -22.15 10.76 -22.87
CA ASP A 360 -21.69 12.11 -23.25
C ASP A 360 -20.57 12.63 -22.32
N VAL A 361 -19.84 11.74 -21.64
CA VAL A 361 -18.78 12.11 -20.69
C VAL A 361 -17.72 12.98 -21.35
N ALA A 362 -17.33 12.63 -22.57
CA ALA A 362 -16.36 13.42 -23.34
C ALA A 362 -16.84 14.85 -23.60
N GLU A 363 -18.11 15.02 -24.00
CA GLU A 363 -18.71 16.33 -24.27
C GLU A 363 -18.88 17.16 -22.99
N GLN A 364 -19.31 16.53 -21.89
CA GLN A 364 -19.45 17.18 -20.59
C GLN A 364 -18.10 17.65 -20.04
N LEU A 365 -17.05 16.82 -20.18
CA LEU A 365 -15.69 17.19 -19.80
C LEU A 365 -15.12 18.31 -20.69
N GLU A 366 -15.40 18.31 -22.00
CA GLU A 366 -14.98 19.39 -22.89
C GLU A 366 -15.70 20.70 -22.57
N ALA A 367 -17.01 20.66 -22.32
CA ALA A 367 -17.79 21.83 -21.91
C ALA A 367 -17.24 22.42 -20.60
N MET A 368 -16.93 21.56 -19.62
CA MET A 368 -16.28 21.96 -18.37
C MET A 368 -14.88 22.54 -18.64
N ALA A 369 -14.09 21.94 -19.53
CA ALA A 369 -12.77 22.42 -19.88
C ALA A 369 -12.79 23.82 -20.54
N VAL A 370 -13.78 24.08 -21.39
CA VAL A 370 -14.01 25.39 -22.02
C VAL A 370 -14.39 26.41 -20.95
N LEU A 371 -15.35 26.08 -20.08
CA LEU A 371 -15.84 26.95 -19.03
C LEU A 371 -14.72 27.34 -18.05
N VAL A 372 -13.92 26.37 -17.59
CA VAL A 372 -12.73 26.62 -16.74
C VAL A 372 -11.70 27.53 -17.43
N ALA A 373 -11.59 27.48 -18.76
CA ALA A 373 -10.64 28.31 -19.50
C ALA A 373 -11.11 29.75 -19.70
N THR A 374 -12.39 29.96 -19.97
CA THR A 374 -12.95 31.24 -20.41
C THR A 374 -13.40 32.10 -19.24
N GLU A 375 -14.08 31.50 -18.27
CA GLU A 375 -14.72 32.27 -17.21
C GLU A 375 -13.71 32.65 -16.11
N PRO A 376 -13.68 33.92 -15.68
CA PRO A 376 -12.85 34.34 -14.56
C PRO A 376 -13.42 33.77 -13.26
N VAL A 377 -12.58 33.03 -12.54
CA VAL A 377 -12.89 32.57 -11.19
C VAL A 377 -12.85 33.79 -10.26
N LYS A 378 -13.84 33.98 -9.38
CA LYS A 378 -13.75 34.97 -8.30
C LYS A 378 -12.45 34.72 -7.55
N GLU A 379 -11.50 35.65 -7.61
CA GLU A 379 -10.15 35.42 -7.09
C GLU A 379 -10.23 34.89 -5.66
N VAL A 380 -9.80 33.64 -5.50
CA VAL A 380 -9.41 33.12 -4.19
C VAL A 380 -8.13 33.88 -3.85
N LEU A 381 -8.28 35.01 -3.15
CA LEU A 381 -7.15 35.65 -2.49
C LEU A 381 -6.43 34.53 -1.70
N PRO A 382 -5.13 34.27 -1.94
CA PRO A 382 -4.38 33.48 -0.98
C PRO A 382 -4.56 34.22 0.35
N SER A 383 -5.04 33.53 1.38
CA SER A 383 -5.10 34.09 2.72
C SER A 383 -3.78 34.78 3.01
N SER A 384 -3.85 36.06 3.32
CA SER A 384 -2.69 36.89 3.63
C SER A 384 -2.16 36.54 5.02
N ASP A 385 -1.71 35.31 5.23
CA ASP A 385 -0.76 35.00 6.30
C ASP A 385 0.65 35.18 5.73
N ARG A 386 1.03 36.45 5.56
CA ARG A 386 2.42 36.86 5.32
C ARG A 386 3.18 37.15 6.61
N SER A 387 2.65 36.74 7.76
CA SER A 387 3.32 36.84 9.07
C SER A 387 3.59 35.48 9.73
N SER A 388 3.49 34.39 8.96
CA SER A 388 3.85 33.04 9.43
C SER A 388 5.07 32.58 8.64
N PRO A 389 6.14 32.07 9.28
CA PRO A 389 7.31 31.59 8.57
C PRO A 389 6.88 30.50 7.59
N SER A 390 7.45 30.53 6.38
CA SER A 390 7.28 29.56 5.28
C SER A 390 6.59 28.24 5.67
N PRO A 391 5.48 27.81 5.02
CA PRO A 391 4.74 26.59 5.38
C PRO A 391 5.49 25.29 5.01
N VAL A 392 6.81 25.36 4.88
CA VAL A 392 7.69 24.22 4.63
C VAL A 392 7.97 23.44 5.93
N ARG A 393 7.53 23.91 7.11
CA ARG A 393 7.80 23.23 8.39
C ARG A 393 6.62 22.93 9.30
N ASP A 394 5.57 23.75 9.38
CA ASP A 394 4.68 23.67 10.57
C ASP A 394 3.34 22.94 10.38
N GLU A 395 2.78 22.83 9.16
CA GLU A 395 1.49 22.11 8.99
C GLU A 395 1.61 20.58 8.86
N TRP A 396 2.83 20.06 8.76
CA TRP A 396 3.08 18.61 8.67
C TRP A 396 3.49 17.98 10.02
N GLN A 397 3.49 18.75 11.11
CA GLN A 397 3.71 18.24 12.47
C GLN A 397 2.44 17.62 13.11
N ASN A 398 1.27 17.83 12.51
CA ASN A 398 0.01 17.26 13.02
C ASN A 398 -0.31 15.86 12.47
N TYR A 399 0.61 15.27 11.71
CA TYR A 399 0.61 13.85 11.36
C TYR A 399 1.87 13.23 11.95
N ILE A 400 1.78 12.86 13.23
CA ILE A 400 2.77 12.11 14.02
C ILE A 400 3.17 10.81 13.30
#